data_AF-A0A7X7LIW3-F1
#
_entry.id   AF-A0A7X7LIW3-F1
#
_cell.length_a   1.000
_cell.length_b   1.000
_cell.length_c   1.000
_cell.angle_alpha   90.00
_cell.angle_beta   90.00
_cell.angle_gamma   90.00
#
_symmetry.space_group_name_H-M   'P 1'
#
loop_
_entity.id
_entity.type
_entity.pdbx_description
1 polymer ?
#
loop_
_entity_poly.entity_id
_entity_poly.type
_entity_poly.pdbx_seq_one_letter_code
_entity_poly.pdbx_strand_id
1 'polypeptide(L)'
;MQFNNLLQKYQKIDKYFDRTFPQLTGDYKILARLGKISEELGELNSAIHGQLKLHRPEKQVKHQPSNVSEEWADLFNTVILLGITLEIDMPKAIDERLTQILSRLDLSE
;
A
#
# COMPACT_ATOMS: atom_id res chain seq x y z
N MET A 1 -4.68 12.34 -11.67
CA MET A 1 -5.03 11.11 -12.40
C MET A 1 -6.37 10.62 -11.87
N GLN A 2 -7.34 10.27 -12.71
CA GLN A 2 -8.61 9.71 -12.21
C GLN A 2 -8.36 8.34 -11.55
N PHE A 3 -9.02 8.05 -10.43
CA PHE A 3 -8.79 6.83 -9.64
C PHE A 3 -9.03 5.55 -10.47
N ASN A 4 -10.01 5.55 -11.37
CA ASN A 4 -10.23 4.43 -12.28
C ASN A 4 -9.05 4.17 -13.22
N ASN A 5 -8.38 5.22 -13.71
CA ASN A 5 -7.18 5.07 -14.54
C ASN A 5 -5.99 4.51 -13.73
N LEU A 6 -5.94 4.79 -12.43
CA LEU A 6 -4.97 4.19 -11.51
C LEU A 6 -5.22 2.68 -11.36
N LEU A 7 -6.47 2.30 -11.07
CA LEU A 7 -6.86 0.90 -10.92
C LEU A 7 -6.58 0.09 -12.18
N GLN A 8 -6.85 0.63 -13.36
CA GLN A 8 -6.53 -0.03 -14.63
C GLN A 8 -5.03 -0.32 -14.79
N LYS A 9 -4.14 0.56 -14.30
CA LYS A 9 -2.69 0.31 -14.33
C LYS A 9 -2.33 -0.83 -13.36
N TYR A 10 -2.88 -0.83 -12.15
CA TYR A 10 -2.63 -1.91 -11.19
C TYR A 10 -3.19 -3.25 -11.64
N GLN A 11 -4.34 -3.28 -12.32
CA GLN A 11 -4.86 -4.52 -12.91
C GLN A 11 -3.91 -5.12 -13.96
N LYS A 12 -3.18 -4.29 -14.70
CA LYS A 12 -2.14 -4.78 -15.62
C LYS A 12 -0.96 -5.38 -14.85
N ILE A 13 -0.57 -4.77 -13.73
CA ILE A 13 0.48 -5.26 -12.85
C ILE A 13 0.06 -6.59 -12.20
N ASP A 14 -1.18 -6.68 -11.70
CA ASP A 14 -1.70 -7.91 -11.10
C ASP A 14 -1.73 -9.07 -12.11
N LYS A 15 -2.18 -8.80 -13.36
CA LYS A 15 -2.10 -9.77 -14.47
C LYS A 15 -0.67 -10.17 -14.82
N TYR A 16 0.30 -9.27 -14.70
CA TYR A 16 1.71 -9.61 -14.87
C TYR A 16 2.17 -10.57 -13.77
N PHE A 17 1.78 -10.33 -12.51
CA PHE A 17 2.10 -11.22 -11.40
C PHE A 17 1.44 -12.60 -11.55
N ASP A 18 0.18 -12.68 -11.99
CA ASP A 18 -0.50 -13.95 -12.25
C ASP A 18 0.24 -14.81 -13.28
N ARG A 19 0.83 -14.18 -14.31
CA ARG A 19 1.62 -14.86 -15.34
C ARG A 19 3.00 -15.27 -14.85
N THR A 20 3.61 -14.45 -14.01
CA THR A 20 4.99 -14.63 -13.54
C THR A 20 5.06 -15.64 -12.39
N PHE A 21 4.04 -15.67 -11.54
CA PHE A 21 3.96 -16.50 -10.35
C PHE A 21 2.64 -17.31 -10.34
N PRO A 22 2.43 -18.21 -11.32
CA PRO A 22 1.17 -18.95 -11.46
C PRO A 22 0.82 -19.85 -10.25
N GLN A 23 1.80 -20.18 -9.43
CA GLN A 23 1.62 -20.92 -8.17
C GLN A 23 0.94 -20.10 -7.07
N LEU A 24 1.00 -18.77 -7.12
CA LEU A 24 0.36 -17.88 -6.17
C LEU A 24 -1.09 -17.64 -6.60
N THR A 25 -1.96 -18.60 -6.30
CA THR A 25 -3.39 -18.57 -6.65
C THR A 25 -4.27 -18.74 -5.42
N GLY A 26 -5.54 -18.33 -5.52
CA GLY A 26 -6.52 -18.39 -4.43
C GLY A 26 -6.02 -17.75 -3.14
N ASP A 27 -6.21 -18.44 -2.02
CA ASP A 27 -5.82 -17.97 -0.69
C ASP A 27 -4.32 -17.66 -0.56
N TYR A 28 -3.46 -18.42 -1.26
CA TYR A 28 -2.01 -18.17 -1.25
C TYR A 28 -1.64 -16.82 -1.88
N LYS A 29 -2.39 -16.37 -2.90
CA LYS A 29 -2.19 -15.03 -3.48
C LYS A 29 -2.53 -13.95 -2.45
N ILE A 30 -3.65 -14.11 -1.74
CA ILE A 30 -4.07 -13.17 -0.69
C ILE A 30 -3.02 -13.10 0.42
N LEU A 31 -2.56 -14.25 0.91
CA LEU A 31 -1.54 -14.33 1.95
C LEU A 31 -0.21 -13.73 1.50
N ALA A 32 0.20 -13.95 0.25
CA ALA A 32 1.41 -13.33 -0.30
C ALA A 32 1.30 -11.80 -0.36
N ARG A 33 0.13 -11.26 -0.77
CA ARG A 33 -0.13 -9.81 -0.77
C ARG A 33 -0.09 -9.23 0.64
N LEU A 34 -0.68 -9.91 1.63
CA LEU A 34 -0.62 -9.49 3.04
C LEU A 34 0.80 -9.53 3.61
N GLY A 35 1.58 -10.56 3.26
CA GLY A 35 3.00 -10.65 3.61
C GLY A 35 3.77 -9.45 3.07
N LYS A 36 3.56 -9.11 1.79
CA LYS A 36 4.23 -7.96 1.16
C LYS A 36 3.82 -6.62 1.79
N ILE A 37 2.55 -6.42 2.16
CA ILE A 37 2.13 -5.23 2.92
C ILE A 37 2.89 -5.11 4.25
N SER A 38 3.11 -6.23 4.94
CA SER A 38 3.84 -6.24 6.22
C SER A 38 5.31 -5.87 6.03
N GLU A 39 5.92 -6.32 4.94
CA GLU A 39 7.28 -5.95 4.52
C GLU A 39 7.39 -4.45 4.25
N GLU A 40 6.55 -3.90 3.36
CA GLU A 40 6.56 -2.47 3.00
C GLU A 40 6.26 -1.55 4.19
N LEU A 41 5.38 -1.98 5.10
CA LEU A 41 5.11 -1.23 6.32
C LEU A 41 6.36 -1.16 7.21
N GLY A 42 7.14 -2.24 7.26
CA GLY A 42 8.42 -2.28 7.96
C GLY A 42 9.46 -1.33 7.35
N GLU A 43 9.51 -1.26 6.01
CA GLU A 43 10.41 -0.37 5.27
C GLU A 43 10.02 1.10 5.47
N LEU A 44 8.74 1.44 5.35
CA LEU A 44 8.23 2.78 5.66
C LEU A 44 8.52 3.19 7.12
N ASN A 45 8.30 2.27 8.08
CA ASN A 45 8.63 2.53 9.48
C ASN A 45 10.13 2.81 9.67
N SER A 46 11.00 2.05 9.00
CA SER A 46 12.44 2.27 9.02
C SER A 46 12.82 3.63 8.43
N ALA A 47 12.23 4.03 7.30
CA ALA A 47 12.49 5.32 6.66
C ALA A 47 12.03 6.51 7.52
N ILE A 48 10.85 6.41 8.14
CA ILE A 48 10.35 7.42 9.10
C ILE A 48 11.27 7.52 10.31
N HIS A 49 11.68 6.39 10.90
CA HIS A 49 12.67 6.39 11.98
C HIS A 49 14.00 7.04 11.55
N GLY A 50 14.39 6.87 10.28
CA GLY A 50 15.52 7.53 9.63
C GLY A 50 15.37 9.04 9.66
N GLN A 51 14.26 9.54 9.11
CA GLN A 51 13.93 10.95 9.02
C GLN A 51 13.80 11.61 10.40
N LEU A 52 13.19 10.92 11.37
CA LEU A 52 13.01 11.40 12.74
C LEU A 52 14.26 11.24 13.62
N LYS A 53 15.35 10.69 13.06
CA LYS A 53 16.61 10.49 13.78
C LYS A 53 16.49 9.56 15.00
N LEU A 54 15.60 8.57 14.95
CA LEU A 54 15.30 7.65 16.05
C LEU A 54 16.06 6.31 15.98
N HIS A 55 16.86 6.07 14.93
CA HIS A 55 17.72 4.89 14.86
C HIS A 55 18.88 4.96 15.85
N ARG A 56 19.45 3.80 16.20
CA ARG A 56 20.74 3.74 16.91
C ARG A 56 21.80 4.49 16.09
N PRO A 57 22.75 5.21 16.71
CA PRO A 57 23.74 6.03 16.00
C PRO A 57 24.48 5.29 14.88
N GLU A 58 24.84 4.02 15.12
CA GLU A 58 25.51 3.15 14.13
C GLU A 58 24.68 2.89 12.87
N LYS A 59 23.35 2.74 13.02
CA LYS A 59 22.41 2.59 11.90
C LYS A 59 22.18 3.92 11.19
N GLN A 60 22.20 5.02 11.94
CA GLN A 60 21.94 6.36 11.43
C GLN A 60 23.05 6.86 10.51
N VAL A 61 24.31 6.53 10.79
CA VAL A 61 25.47 6.83 9.92
C VAL A 61 25.44 6.03 8.60
N LYS A 62 24.87 4.82 8.63
CA LYS A 62 24.74 3.95 7.45
C LYS A 62 23.45 4.16 6.68
N HIS A 63 22.52 4.93 7.22
CA HIS A 63 21.23 5.17 6.58
C HIS A 63 21.45 6.09 5.38
N GLN A 64 21.46 5.53 4.18
CA GLN A 64 21.04 6.29 3.02
C GLN A 64 19.57 6.62 3.26
N PRO A 65 19.16 7.89 3.20
CA PRO A 65 17.75 8.22 3.34
C PRO A 65 17.02 7.54 2.17
N SER A 66 16.41 6.37 2.39
CA SER A 66 15.33 5.96 1.51
C SER A 66 14.25 7.02 1.68
N ASN A 67 13.72 7.48 0.55
CA ASN A 67 12.79 8.59 0.59
C ASN A 67 11.50 8.07 1.22
N VAL A 68 11.07 8.64 2.34
CA VAL A 68 9.78 8.28 2.96
C VAL A 68 8.64 8.32 1.94
N SER A 69 8.73 9.19 0.91
CA SER A 69 7.78 9.21 -0.20
C SER A 69 7.79 7.95 -1.07
N GLU A 70 8.93 7.31 -1.26
CA GLU A 70 9.06 6.06 -2.03
C GLU A 70 8.44 4.90 -1.24
N GLU A 71 8.86 4.73 0.01
CA GLU A 71 8.34 3.66 0.88
C GLU A 71 6.83 3.81 1.16
N TRP A 72 6.35 5.05 1.25
CA TRP A 72 4.92 5.33 1.36
C TRP A 72 4.18 4.88 0.09
N ALA A 73 4.77 5.15 -1.07
CA ALA A 73 4.20 4.72 -2.35
C ALA A 73 4.21 3.19 -2.45
N ASP A 74 5.26 2.50 -2.03
CA ASP A 74 5.32 1.04 -2.09
C ASP A 74 4.30 0.36 -1.18
N LEU A 75 4.11 0.88 0.04
CA LEU A 75 3.00 0.45 0.91
C LEU A 75 1.64 0.70 0.25
N PHE A 76 1.43 1.90 -0.32
CA PHE A 76 0.18 2.21 -1.01
C PHE A 76 -0.08 1.27 -2.19
N ASN A 77 0.94 1.02 -3.01
CA ASN A 77 0.88 0.14 -4.19
C ASN A 77 0.45 -1.28 -3.80
N THR A 78 1.02 -1.81 -2.71
CA THR A 78 0.74 -3.18 -2.24
C THR A 78 -0.66 -3.31 -1.63
N VAL A 79 -1.15 -2.28 -0.95
CA VAL A 79 -2.55 -2.22 -0.47
C VAL A 79 -3.54 -2.21 -1.64
N ILE A 80 -3.29 -1.44 -2.69
CA ILE A 80 -4.18 -1.43 -3.87
C ILE A 80 -4.19 -2.79 -4.58
N LEU A 81 -3.04 -3.45 -4.70
CA LEU A 81 -2.95 -4.79 -5.29
C LEU A 81 -3.70 -5.85 -4.47
N LEU A 82 -3.68 -5.75 -3.13
CA LEU A 82 -4.53 -6.58 -2.29
C LEU A 82 -6.02 -6.30 -2.55
N GLY A 83 -6.41 -5.02 -2.63
CA GLY A 83 -7.78 -4.63 -2.93
C GLY A 83 -8.28 -5.22 -4.26
N ILE A 84 -7.44 -5.23 -5.29
CA ILE A 84 -7.73 -5.90 -6.57
C ILE A 84 -7.87 -7.41 -6.40
N THR A 85 -6.96 -8.03 -5.64
CA THR A 85 -6.97 -9.49 -5.39
C THR A 85 -8.25 -9.93 -4.66
N LEU A 86 -8.78 -9.07 -3.78
CA LEU A 86 -10.02 -9.29 -3.04
C LEU A 86 -11.28 -8.81 -3.79
N GLU A 87 -11.12 -8.35 -5.04
CA GLU A 87 -12.20 -7.84 -5.88
C GLU A 87 -13.01 -6.69 -5.22
N ILE A 88 -12.35 -5.85 -4.42
CA ILE A 88 -12.97 -4.74 -3.71
C ILE A 88 -13.29 -3.61 -4.69
N ASP A 89 -14.53 -3.12 -4.65
CA ASP A 89 -14.93 -1.83 -5.23
C ASP A 89 -14.34 -0.68 -4.39
N MET A 90 -13.03 -0.46 -4.56
CA MET A 90 -12.27 0.52 -3.78
C MET A 90 -12.80 1.95 -3.87
N PRO A 91 -13.19 2.50 -5.05
CA PRO A 91 -13.79 3.83 -5.13
C PRO A 91 -14.99 3.96 -4.20
N LYS A 92 -15.93 3.00 -4.28
CA LYS A 92 -17.14 2.99 -3.45
C LYS A 92 -16.82 2.81 -1.97
N ALA A 93 -15.95 1.85 -1.63
CA ALA A 93 -15.60 1.57 -0.24
C ALA A 93 -14.91 2.76 0.46
N ILE A 94 -14.04 3.49 -0.27
CA ILE A 94 -13.40 4.70 0.24
C ILE A 94 -14.42 5.83 0.39
N ASP A 95 -15.27 6.04 -0.62
CA ASP A 95 -16.32 7.07 -0.59
C ASP A 95 -17.26 6.88 0.59
N GLU A 96 -17.85 5.68 0.75
CA GLU A 96 -18.72 5.35 1.88
C GLU A 96 -18.04 5.58 3.23
N ARG A 97 -16.75 5.20 3.34
CA ARG A 97 -16.01 5.39 4.59
C ARG A 97 -15.74 6.87 4.88
N LEU A 98 -15.42 7.67 3.86
CA LEU A 98 -15.21 9.10 4.00
C LEU A 98 -16.52 9.81 4.38
N THR A 99 -17.65 9.48 3.75
CA THR A 99 -18.97 10.02 4.12
C THR A 99 -19.28 9.75 5.59
N GLN A 100 -19.03 8.53 6.07
CA GLN A 100 -19.23 8.19 7.49
C GLN A 100 -18.33 9.00 8.42
N ILE A 101 -17.07 9.23 8.05
CA ILE A 101 -16.11 10.01 8.86
C ILE A 101 -16.54 11.49 8.89
N LEU A 102 -16.85 12.07 7.74
CA LEU A 102 -17.27 13.47 7.64
C LEU A 102 -18.56 13.73 8.42
N SER A 103 -19.54 12.82 8.33
CA SER A 103 -20.77 12.91 9.12
C SER A 103 -20.51 12.82 10.64
N ARG A 104 -19.56 11.99 11.09
CA ARG A 104 -19.20 11.89 12.52
C ARG A 104 -18.47 13.14 13.06
N LEU A 105 -17.83 13.88 12.17
CA LEU A 105 -17.06 15.09 12.51
C LEU A 105 -17.87 16.37 12.27
N ASP A 106 -19.14 16.28 11.84
CA ASP A 106 -19.97 17.40 11.41
C ASP A 106 -19.30 18.25 10.31
N LEU A 107 -18.56 17.59 9.40
CA LEU A 107 -17.85 18.20 8.27
C LEU A 107 -18.51 17.91 6.92
N SER A 108 -19.75 17.39 6.90
CA SER A 108 -20.51 17.22 5.66
C SER A 108 -20.95 18.60 5.14
N GLU A 109 -20.40 19.01 3.99
CA GLU A 109 -20.84 20.18 3.22
C GLU A 109 -22.27 20.02 2.69
#